data_AF-A0A917RLV4-F1
#
_entry.id   AF-A0A917RLV4-F1
#
_cell.length_a   1.000
_cell.length_b   1.000
_cell.length_c   1.000
_cell.angle_alpha   90.00
_cell.angle_beta   90.00
_cell.angle_gamma   90.00
#
_symmetry.space_group_name_H-M   'P 1'
#
loop_
_entity.id
_entity.type
_entity.pdbx_description
1 polymer ?
#
loop_
_entity_poly.entity_id
_entity_poly.type
_entity_poly.pdbx_seq_one_letter_code
_entity_poly.pdbx_strand_id
1 'polypeptide(L)'
;MISGAAVGICVYAISRTGGTYLFAVTGGLAGALVAVGLDVYRRAARLTEVRVTVPQLSELTFVVNNDARQVAWQLFIESVTRVSVQRLQDDEGLLRETMTSLYGLFATTRETLKVSRPSTHVRAGLTVEALAVNFLNAELRPFLSKWHPRLRAFEEDHPGRSESEWSQASECRADLREVQDHSQQYVLAFARLAGVRDAEAMLGATAASRLSADGAHLLPRAREE
;
A
#
# COMPACT_ATOMS: atom_id res chain seq x y z
N MET A 1 9.13 -7.46 44.45
CA MET A 1 9.99 -7.00 45.57
C MET A 1 10.72 -5.68 45.29
N ILE A 2 11.02 -5.31 44.04
CA ILE A 2 11.75 -4.07 43.70
C ILE A 2 10.87 -2.81 43.88
N SER A 3 9.54 -2.93 43.74
CA SER A 3 8.58 -1.83 43.89
C SER A 3 8.47 -1.28 45.31
N GLY A 4 8.65 -2.12 46.34
CA GLY A 4 8.58 -1.68 47.75
C GLY A 4 9.79 -0.86 48.20
N ALA A 5 10.99 -1.20 47.70
CA ALA A 5 12.22 -0.50 48.03
C ALA A 5 12.25 0.93 47.48
N ALA A 6 11.76 1.13 46.24
CA ALA A 6 11.68 2.45 45.61
C ALA A 6 10.73 3.39 46.37
N VAL A 7 9.58 2.88 46.80
CA VAL A 7 8.60 3.64 47.60
C VAL A 7 9.19 4.01 48.97
N GLY A 8 9.87 3.07 49.64
CA GLY A 8 10.52 3.32 50.92
C GLY A 8 11.62 4.40 50.86
N ILE A 9 12.44 4.39 49.80
CA ILE A 9 13.49 5.40 49.59
C ILE A 9 12.89 6.79 49.32
N CYS A 10 11.78 6.86 48.56
CA CYS A 10 11.07 8.10 48.30
C CYS A 10 10.50 8.71 49.59
N VAL A 11 9.82 7.90 50.41
CA VAL A 11 9.23 8.35 51.67
C VAL A 11 10.31 8.81 52.67
N TYR A 12 11.42 8.07 52.75
CA TYR A 12 12.54 8.42 53.63
C TYR A 12 13.21 9.75 53.21
N ALA A 13 13.43 9.97 51.91
CA ALA A 13 14.02 11.20 51.39
C ALA A 13 13.13 12.42 51.63
N ILE A 14 11.80 12.25 51.50
CA ILE A 14 10.80 13.29 51.77
C ILE A 14 10.75 13.65 53.27
N SER A 15 10.88 12.67 54.17
CA SER A 15 10.81 12.93 55.61
C SER A 15 12.01 13.70 56.18
N ARG A 16 13.12 13.84 55.44
CA ARG A 16 14.39 14.37 55.95
C ARG A 16 14.81 15.73 55.38
N THR A 17 14.02 16.35 54.51
CA THR A 17 14.44 17.55 53.75
C THR A 17 13.53 18.76 53.99
N GLY A 18 14.11 19.85 54.51
CA GLY A 18 13.42 21.14 54.69
C GLY A 18 13.65 22.12 53.53
N GLY A 19 12.64 22.97 53.28
CA GLY A 19 12.74 24.25 52.57
C GLY A 19 12.75 24.19 51.04
N THR A 20 13.83 23.70 50.44
CA THR A 20 14.09 23.92 48.99
C THR A 20 14.22 22.63 48.20
N TYR A 21 14.76 21.57 48.81
CA TYR A 21 14.94 20.27 48.13
C TYR A 21 13.62 19.53 47.89
N LEU A 22 12.58 19.83 48.68
CA LEU A 22 11.25 19.25 48.51
C LEU A 22 10.68 19.58 47.12
N PHE A 23 10.77 20.85 46.70
CA PHE A 23 10.29 21.31 45.40
C PHE A 23 11.04 20.67 44.23
N ALA A 24 12.36 20.47 44.37
CA ALA A 24 13.17 19.82 43.36
C ALA A 24 12.80 18.33 43.20
N VAL A 25 12.57 17.62 44.31
CA VAL A 25 12.18 16.20 44.28
C VAL A 25 10.76 16.02 43.73
N THR A 26 9.81 16.86 44.14
CA THR A 26 8.44 16.81 43.61
C THR A 26 8.38 17.20 42.14
N GLY A 27 9.15 18.21 41.72
CA GLY A 27 9.25 18.63 40.33
C GLY A 27 9.88 17.55 39.43
N GLY A 28 10.94 16.89 39.92
CA GLY A 28 11.58 15.77 39.21
C GLY A 28 10.64 14.57 39.05
N LEU A 29 9.88 14.21 40.08
CA LEU A 29 8.87 13.14 40.01
C LEU A 29 7.72 13.48 39.06
N ALA A 30 7.19 14.70 39.14
CA ALA A 30 6.14 15.17 38.23
C ALA A 30 6.63 15.18 36.77
N GLY A 31 7.85 15.69 36.53
CA GLY A 31 8.49 15.69 35.21
C GLY A 31 8.70 14.29 34.65
N ALA A 32 9.16 13.35 35.48
CA ALA A 32 9.32 11.94 35.08
C ALA A 32 7.97 11.29 34.74
N LEU A 33 6.92 11.53 35.54
CA LEU A 33 5.57 11.03 35.27
C LEU A 33 5.00 11.60 33.96
N VAL A 34 5.18 12.89 33.71
CA VAL A 34 4.75 13.52 32.44
C VAL A 34 5.55 12.96 31.26
N ALA A 35 6.86 12.79 31.39
CA ALA A 35 7.70 12.23 30.32
C ALA A 35 7.31 10.77 29.99
N VAL A 36 7.08 9.93 31.01
CA VAL A 36 6.60 8.56 30.84
C VAL A 36 5.20 8.54 30.21
N GLY A 37 4.29 9.41 30.68
CA GLY A 37 2.96 9.55 30.10
C GLY A 37 2.99 9.95 28.62
N LEU A 38 3.84 10.92 28.26
CA LEU A 38 4.05 11.34 26.87
C LEU A 38 4.68 10.24 26.02
N ASP A 39 5.63 9.47 26.54
CA ASP A 39 6.22 8.34 25.82
C ASP A 39 5.19 7.23 25.55
N VAL A 40 4.39 6.86 26.56
CA VAL A 40 3.31 5.89 26.41
C VAL A 40 2.24 6.38 25.42
N TYR A 41 1.82 7.64 25.52
CA TYR A 41 0.85 8.23 24.59
C TYR A 41 1.37 8.25 23.15
N ARG A 42 2.63 8.66 22.93
CA ARG A 42 3.27 8.67 21.61
C ARG A 42 3.41 7.27 21.01
N ARG A 43 3.60 6.24 21.82
CA ARG A 43 3.63 4.84 21.35
C ARG A 43 2.24 4.32 21.00
N ALA A 44 1.23 4.64 21.81
CA ALA A 44 -0.15 4.24 21.56
C ALA A 44 -0.77 4.94 20.34
N ALA A 45 -0.50 6.25 20.15
CA ALA A 45 -1.02 7.03 19.02
C ALA A 45 -0.40 6.63 17.65
N ARG A 46 0.64 5.79 17.62
CA ARG A 46 1.29 5.32 16.38
C ARG A 46 0.58 4.16 15.69
N LEU A 47 -0.45 3.58 16.31
CA LEU A 47 -1.19 2.44 15.77
C LEU A 47 -2.57 2.91 15.30
N THR A 48 -2.76 3.01 13.99
CA THR A 48 -4.08 3.22 13.39
C THR A 48 -4.53 1.90 12.78
N GLU A 49 -5.64 1.36 13.26
CA GLU A 49 -6.26 0.16 12.69
C GLU A 49 -7.19 0.56 11.54
N VAL A 50 -7.01 -0.04 10.37
CA VAL A 50 -7.79 0.24 9.15
C VAL A 50 -8.43 -1.06 8.67
N ARG A 51 -9.77 -1.10 8.60
CA ARG A 51 -10.50 -2.25 8.05
C ARG A 51 -10.58 -2.12 6.53
N VAL A 52 -10.15 -3.13 5.79
CA VAL A 52 -10.21 -3.15 4.32
C VAL A 52 -10.91 -4.43 3.87
N THR A 53 -12.00 -4.28 3.12
CA THR A 53 -12.68 -5.41 2.47
C THR A 53 -12.05 -5.63 1.09
N VAL A 54 -11.49 -6.82 0.86
CA VAL A 54 -11.01 -7.27 -0.45
C VAL A 54 -11.83 -8.52 -0.83
N PRO A 55 -12.58 -8.54 -1.93
CA PRO A 55 -13.49 -9.63 -2.31
C PRO A 55 -12.89 -11.06 -2.28
N GLN A 56 -11.58 -11.21 -2.51
CA GLN A 56 -10.88 -12.50 -2.47
C GLN A 56 -10.28 -12.83 -1.08
N LEU A 57 -10.22 -11.85 -0.19
CA LEU A 57 -9.69 -11.92 1.17
C LEU A 57 -10.72 -11.26 2.10
N SER A 58 -11.75 -12.02 2.47
CA SER A 58 -12.84 -11.65 3.39
C SER A 58 -12.41 -10.69 4.52
N GLU A 59 -13.24 -9.69 4.87
CA GLU A 59 -12.97 -8.57 5.80
C GLU A 59 -11.67 -8.69 6.61
N LEU A 60 -10.58 -8.12 6.09
CA LEU A 60 -9.30 -8.12 6.78
C LEU A 60 -9.11 -6.79 7.50
N THR A 61 -8.86 -6.89 8.80
CA THR A 61 -8.36 -5.78 9.58
C THR A 61 -6.86 -5.64 9.31
N PHE A 62 -6.38 -4.44 9.01
CA PHE A 62 -4.97 -4.15 8.82
C PHE A 62 -4.51 -3.18 9.90
N VAL A 63 -3.41 -3.50 10.57
CA VAL A 63 -2.80 -2.58 11.55
C VAL A 63 -1.72 -1.78 10.84
N VAL A 64 -1.88 -0.45 10.84
CA VAL A 64 -0.99 0.46 10.13
C VAL A 64 -0.24 1.33 11.13
N ASN A 65 1.09 1.27 11.06
CA ASN A 65 1.98 2.24 11.67
C ASN A 65 2.57 3.16 10.57
N ASN A 66 3.34 4.18 10.95
CA ASN A 66 3.90 5.12 9.96
C ASN A 66 4.84 4.45 8.94
N ASP A 67 5.59 3.43 9.34
CA ASP A 67 6.49 2.72 8.42
C ASP A 67 5.68 1.93 7.39
N ALA A 68 4.65 1.18 7.83
CA ALA A 68 3.74 0.46 6.96
C ALA A 68 2.97 1.39 6.00
N ARG A 69 2.59 2.59 6.47
CA ARG A 69 1.97 3.64 5.64
C ARG A 69 2.91 4.09 4.52
N GLN A 70 4.19 4.28 4.83
CA GLN A 70 5.20 4.67 3.85
C GLN A 70 5.42 3.59 2.80
N VAL A 71 5.47 2.32 3.20
CA VAL A 71 5.54 1.17 2.29
C VAL A 71 4.31 1.12 1.39
N ALA A 72 3.12 1.22 1.98
CA ALA A 72 1.86 1.21 1.23
C ALA A 72 1.80 2.35 0.20
N TRP A 73 2.31 3.54 0.55
CA TRP A 73 2.40 4.68 -0.36
C TRP A 73 3.31 4.39 -1.55
N GLN A 74 4.50 3.85 -1.31
CA GLN A 74 5.43 3.49 -2.38
C GLN A 74 4.82 2.45 -3.33
N LEU A 75 4.22 1.39 -2.78
CA LEU A 75 3.57 0.35 -3.58
C LEU A 75 2.38 0.89 -4.38
N PHE A 76 1.58 1.79 -3.77
CA PHE A 76 0.48 2.45 -4.47
C PHE A 76 0.98 3.30 -5.65
N ILE A 77 2.01 4.13 -5.46
CA ILE A 77 2.56 4.98 -6.52
C ILE A 77 3.19 4.15 -7.63
N GLU A 78 4.00 3.15 -7.30
CA GLU A 78 4.57 2.24 -8.30
C GLU A 78 3.50 1.53 -9.11
N SER A 79 2.37 1.17 -8.49
CA SER A 79 1.30 0.47 -9.20
C SER A 79 0.47 1.41 -10.08
N VAL A 80 0.07 2.58 -9.58
CA VAL A 80 -0.85 3.50 -10.28
C VAL A 80 -0.19 4.23 -11.47
N THR A 81 1.14 4.41 -11.41
CA THR A 81 1.90 5.11 -12.45
C THR A 81 2.37 4.18 -13.58
N ARG A 82 2.19 2.87 -13.43
CA ARG A 82 2.56 1.88 -14.46
C ARG A 82 1.36 1.51 -15.31
N VAL A 83 1.56 1.54 -16.62
CA VAL A 83 0.59 1.10 -17.65
C VAL A 83 0.04 -0.30 -17.36
N SER A 84 0.86 -1.18 -16.78
CA SER A 84 0.49 -2.57 -16.54
C SER A 84 -0.71 -2.81 -15.61
N VAL A 85 -1.09 -1.83 -14.79
CA VAL A 85 -2.22 -1.97 -13.86
C VAL A 85 -3.45 -1.18 -14.33
N GLN A 86 -3.29 -0.39 -15.41
CA GLN A 86 -4.40 0.28 -16.07
C GLN A 86 -4.89 -0.60 -17.21
N ARG A 87 -6.22 -0.68 -17.40
CA ARG A 87 -6.78 -1.40 -18.55
C ARG A 87 -6.29 -0.75 -19.83
N LEU A 88 -5.71 -1.57 -20.69
CA LEU A 88 -5.50 -1.23 -22.10
C LEU A 88 -6.77 -1.58 -22.88
N GLN A 89 -7.09 -0.83 -23.93
CA GLN A 89 -8.11 -1.28 -24.89
C GLN A 89 -7.61 -2.56 -25.59
N ASP A 90 -8.54 -3.38 -26.09
CA ASP A 90 -8.22 -4.73 -26.59
C ASP A 90 -7.17 -4.77 -27.71
N ASP A 91 -7.06 -3.69 -28.47
CA ASP A 91 -6.15 -3.48 -29.59
C ASP A 91 -4.97 -2.54 -29.29
N GLU A 92 -4.92 -1.96 -28.10
CA GLU A 92 -3.86 -1.03 -27.69
C GLU A 92 -2.76 -1.74 -26.89
N GLY A 93 -1.51 -1.28 -27.10
CA GLY A 93 -0.34 -1.73 -26.36
C GLY A 93 0.25 -3.07 -26.82
N LEU A 94 1.58 -3.17 -26.71
CA LEU A 94 2.34 -4.39 -26.97
C LEU A 94 2.33 -5.29 -25.72
N LEU A 95 2.09 -6.59 -25.90
CA LEU A 95 2.13 -7.58 -24.81
C LEU A 95 3.53 -7.64 -24.20
N ARG A 96 4.58 -7.59 -25.03
CA ARG A 96 5.97 -7.53 -24.56
C ARG A 96 6.21 -6.37 -23.61
N GLU A 97 5.76 -5.17 -23.97
CA GLU A 97 5.94 -3.97 -23.13
C GLU A 97 5.17 -4.11 -21.81
N THR A 98 3.92 -4.58 -21.90
CA THR A 98 3.05 -4.75 -20.73
C THR A 98 3.63 -5.78 -19.76
N MET A 99 4.07 -6.93 -20.26
CA MET A 99 4.69 -7.99 -19.47
C MET A 99 6.04 -7.59 -18.88
N THR A 100 6.81 -6.78 -19.61
CA THR A 100 8.06 -6.19 -19.11
C THR A 100 7.77 -5.24 -17.95
N SER A 101 6.75 -4.38 -18.08
CA SER A 101 6.36 -3.47 -17.00
C SER A 101 5.79 -4.21 -15.79
N LEU A 102 5.03 -5.31 -15.96
CA LEU A 102 4.58 -6.19 -14.87
C LEU A 102 5.76 -6.87 -14.16
N TYR A 103 6.74 -7.37 -14.91
CA TYR A 103 7.96 -7.93 -14.33
C TYR A 103 8.76 -6.87 -13.56
N GLY A 104 8.83 -5.65 -14.09
CA GLY A 104 9.40 -4.48 -13.40
C GLY A 104 8.68 -4.18 -12.08
N LEU A 105 7.34 -4.17 -12.07
CA LEU A 105 6.54 -4.00 -10.86
C LEU A 105 6.82 -5.10 -9.82
N PHE A 106 6.97 -6.35 -10.26
CA PHE A 106 7.35 -7.47 -9.39
C PHE A 106 8.72 -7.23 -8.73
N ALA A 107 9.71 -6.80 -9.52
CA ALA A 107 11.05 -6.50 -9.02
C ALA A 107 11.06 -5.33 -8.03
N THR A 108 10.42 -4.21 -8.39
CA THR A 108 10.36 -3.02 -7.53
C THR A 108 9.63 -3.30 -6.22
N THR A 109 8.49 -4.00 -6.27
CA THR A 109 7.76 -4.39 -5.05
C THR A 109 8.63 -5.22 -4.11
N ARG A 110 9.39 -6.19 -4.64
CA ARG A 110 10.32 -6.98 -3.83
C ARG A 110 11.42 -6.14 -3.22
N GLU A 111 11.94 -5.16 -3.96
CA GLU A 111 12.98 -4.28 -3.45
C GLU A 111 12.45 -3.35 -2.36
N THR A 112 11.28 -2.74 -2.57
CA THR A 112 10.56 -1.99 -1.55
C THR A 112 10.40 -2.80 -0.27
N LEU A 113 9.96 -4.05 -0.35
CA LEU A 113 9.80 -4.91 0.82
C LEU A 113 11.14 -5.25 1.51
N LYS A 114 12.23 -5.44 0.77
CA LYS A 114 13.56 -5.76 1.33
C LYS A 114 14.18 -4.61 2.11
N VAL A 115 14.05 -3.38 1.59
CA VAL A 115 14.61 -2.18 2.23
C VAL A 115 13.74 -1.68 3.39
N SER A 116 12.49 -2.15 3.45
CA SER A 116 11.54 -1.81 4.50
C SER A 116 11.80 -2.62 5.77
N ARG A 117 11.40 -2.04 6.90
CA ARG A 117 11.38 -2.77 8.17
C ARG A 117 10.08 -3.55 8.29
N PRO A 118 10.11 -4.80 8.76
CA PRO A 118 8.88 -5.55 9.00
C PRO A 118 7.95 -4.80 9.95
N SER A 119 6.66 -4.80 9.63
CA SER A 119 5.62 -4.27 10.51
C SER A 119 5.68 -4.96 11.87
N THR A 120 6.11 -4.22 12.89
CA THR A 120 6.15 -4.69 14.29
C THR A 120 4.87 -4.25 15.00
N HIS A 121 4.37 -5.09 15.92
CA HIS A 121 3.24 -4.80 16.82
C HIS A 121 1.83 -4.94 16.21
N VAL A 122 1.67 -5.78 15.18
CA VAL A 122 0.34 -6.20 14.69
C VAL A 122 -0.18 -7.32 15.58
N ARG A 123 -1.13 -7.02 16.49
CA ARG A 123 -1.73 -8.01 17.40
C ARG A 123 -2.75 -8.93 16.70
N ALA A 124 -3.37 -8.44 15.63
CA ALA A 124 -4.31 -9.16 14.77
C ALA A 124 -4.37 -8.44 13.40
N GLY A 125 -4.66 -9.18 12.32
CA GLY A 125 -4.82 -8.61 10.98
C GLY A 125 -3.69 -8.91 9.99
N LEU A 126 -3.91 -8.57 8.72
CA LEU A 126 -2.86 -8.65 7.69
C LEU A 126 -1.98 -7.40 7.73
N THR A 127 -0.74 -7.54 7.27
CA THR A 127 0.20 -6.42 7.12
C THR A 127 0.28 -5.97 5.66
N VAL A 128 0.87 -4.79 5.41
CA VAL A 128 1.11 -4.31 4.04
C VAL A 128 2.03 -5.25 3.26
N GLU A 129 3.00 -5.87 3.93
CA GLU A 129 3.93 -6.82 3.34
C GLU A 129 3.20 -8.11 2.95
N ALA A 130 2.29 -8.60 3.79
CA ALA A 130 1.46 -9.77 3.46
C ALA A 130 0.58 -9.50 2.24
N LEU A 131 -0.05 -8.32 2.17
CA LEU A 131 -0.83 -7.89 1.01
C LEU A 131 0.04 -7.80 -0.26
N ALA A 132 1.24 -7.23 -0.15
CA ALA A 132 2.19 -7.13 -1.27
C ALA A 132 2.69 -8.49 -1.74
N VAL A 133 3.04 -9.40 -0.82
CA VAL A 133 3.46 -10.76 -1.16
C VAL A 133 2.31 -11.53 -1.83
N ASN A 134 1.08 -11.36 -1.36
CA ASN A 134 -0.10 -11.94 -2.02
C ASN A 134 -0.28 -11.37 -3.43
N PHE A 135 -0.20 -10.05 -3.60
CA PHE A 135 -0.28 -9.41 -4.92
C PHE A 135 0.76 -10.00 -5.90
N LEU A 136 2.00 -10.17 -5.45
CA LEU A 136 3.06 -10.74 -6.27
C LEU A 136 2.82 -12.22 -6.60
N ASN A 137 2.41 -13.03 -5.63
CA ASN A 137 2.39 -14.48 -5.78
C ASN A 137 1.07 -15.03 -6.32
N ALA A 138 -0.05 -14.38 -6.00
CA ALA A 138 -1.37 -14.79 -6.44
C ALA A 138 -1.73 -14.19 -7.80
N GLU A 139 -1.39 -12.91 -8.05
CA GLU A 139 -1.78 -12.24 -9.30
C GLU A 139 -0.65 -12.25 -10.32
N LEU A 140 0.50 -11.67 -9.98
CA LEU A 140 1.53 -11.42 -11.00
C LEU A 140 2.30 -12.68 -11.40
N ARG A 141 2.70 -13.51 -10.43
CA ARG A 141 3.55 -14.67 -10.67
C ARG A 141 2.91 -15.70 -11.62
N PRO A 142 1.67 -16.15 -11.44
CA PRO A 142 1.08 -17.17 -12.32
C PRO A 142 1.02 -16.71 -13.76
N PHE A 143 0.60 -15.46 -13.98
CA PHE A 143 0.55 -14.84 -15.31
C PHE A 143 1.94 -14.76 -15.95
N LEU A 144 2.91 -14.16 -15.25
CA LEU A 144 4.26 -13.98 -15.77
C LEU A 144 4.95 -15.33 -16.03
N SER A 145 4.79 -16.30 -15.15
CA SER A 145 5.36 -17.65 -15.35
C SER A 145 4.73 -18.41 -16.51
N LYS A 146 3.43 -18.22 -16.77
CA LYS A 146 2.74 -18.83 -17.92
C LYS A 146 3.19 -18.19 -19.24
N TRP A 147 3.20 -16.86 -19.30
CA TRP A 147 3.26 -16.15 -20.57
C TRP A 147 4.66 -15.71 -21.00
N HIS A 148 5.57 -15.31 -20.08
CA HIS A 148 6.91 -14.82 -20.47
C HIS A 148 7.70 -15.82 -21.32
N PRO A 149 7.79 -17.11 -20.93
CA PRO A 149 8.52 -18.08 -21.73
C PRO A 149 7.90 -18.32 -23.10
N ARG A 150 6.56 -18.28 -23.20
CA ARG A 150 5.83 -18.55 -24.45
C ARG A 150 5.99 -17.41 -25.45
N LEU A 151 5.86 -16.17 -24.98
CA LEU A 151 6.08 -14.99 -25.80
C LEU A 151 7.53 -14.96 -26.30
N ARG A 152 8.51 -15.22 -25.42
CA ARG A 152 9.92 -15.30 -25.81
C ARG A 152 10.17 -16.35 -26.88
N ALA A 153 9.64 -17.57 -26.71
CA ALA A 153 9.81 -18.64 -27.70
C ALA A 153 9.24 -18.25 -29.07
N PHE A 154 8.05 -17.64 -29.10
CA PHE A 154 7.47 -17.11 -30.35
C PHE A 154 8.39 -16.09 -31.01
N GLU A 155 8.92 -15.14 -30.25
CA GLU A 155 9.79 -14.06 -30.75
C GLU A 155 11.14 -14.57 -31.25
N GLU A 156 11.68 -15.63 -30.63
CA GLU A 156 12.90 -16.32 -31.05
C GLU A 156 12.68 -17.11 -32.36
N ASP A 157 11.55 -17.80 -32.49
CA ASP A 157 11.18 -18.58 -33.68
C ASP A 157 10.77 -17.68 -34.87
N HIS A 158 10.22 -16.49 -34.58
CA HIS A 158 9.64 -15.58 -35.57
C HIS A 158 10.21 -14.16 -35.44
N PRO A 159 11.51 -13.96 -35.66
CA PRO A 159 12.15 -12.66 -35.47
C PRO A 159 11.52 -11.60 -36.39
N GLY A 160 11.10 -10.48 -35.80
CA GLY A 160 10.53 -9.34 -36.51
C GLY A 160 9.04 -9.48 -36.89
N ARG A 161 8.39 -10.60 -36.55
CA ARG A 161 6.94 -10.75 -36.73
C ARG A 161 6.17 -10.02 -35.65
N SER A 162 4.95 -9.61 -35.99
CA SER A 162 4.07 -8.92 -35.04
C SER A 162 3.51 -9.92 -34.03
N GLU A 163 3.33 -9.50 -32.78
CA GLU A 163 2.63 -10.29 -31.75
C GLU A 163 1.18 -10.62 -32.17
N SER A 164 0.60 -9.87 -33.11
CA SER A 164 -0.73 -10.18 -33.68
C SER A 164 -0.75 -11.50 -34.45
N GLU A 165 0.40 -11.98 -34.91
CA GLU A 165 0.56 -13.27 -35.59
C GLU A 165 0.78 -14.42 -34.61
N TRP A 166 0.97 -14.13 -33.32
CA TRP A 166 1.12 -15.15 -32.28
C TRP A 166 -0.24 -15.75 -31.96
N SER A 167 -0.38 -17.06 -32.21
CA SER A 167 -1.65 -17.80 -32.05
C SER A 167 -2.24 -17.72 -30.63
N GLN A 168 -1.41 -17.50 -29.61
CA GLN A 168 -1.86 -17.39 -28.22
C GLN A 168 -2.03 -15.94 -27.73
N ALA A 169 -1.86 -14.93 -28.60
CA ALA A 169 -1.94 -13.53 -28.21
C ALA A 169 -3.33 -13.17 -27.64
N SER A 170 -4.41 -13.71 -28.21
CA SER A 170 -5.77 -13.46 -27.74
C SER A 170 -6.03 -14.04 -26.35
N GLU A 171 -5.55 -15.26 -26.07
CA GLU A 171 -5.61 -15.89 -24.75
C GLU A 171 -4.75 -15.11 -23.73
N CYS A 172 -3.55 -14.70 -24.13
CA CYS A 172 -2.66 -13.89 -23.28
C CYS A 172 -3.31 -12.54 -22.91
N ARG A 173 -3.96 -11.86 -23.87
CA ARG A 173 -4.72 -10.63 -23.62
C ARG A 173 -5.90 -10.87 -22.66
N ALA A 174 -6.59 -12.00 -22.77
CA ALA A 174 -7.68 -12.34 -21.86
C ALA A 174 -7.20 -12.53 -20.42
N ASP A 175 -6.14 -13.32 -20.21
CA ASP A 175 -5.54 -13.50 -18.89
C ASP A 175 -4.98 -12.17 -18.33
N LEU A 176 -4.43 -11.31 -19.20
CA LEU A 176 -3.93 -10.00 -18.80
C LEU A 176 -5.05 -9.10 -18.25
N ARG A 177 -6.22 -9.10 -18.89
CA ARG A 177 -7.38 -8.34 -18.40
C ARG A 177 -7.82 -8.81 -17.01
N GLU A 178 -7.83 -10.13 -16.78
CA GLU A 178 -8.16 -10.70 -15.47
C GLU A 178 -7.15 -10.23 -14.39
N VAL A 179 -5.86 -10.29 -14.70
CA VAL A 179 -4.80 -9.78 -13.80
C VAL A 179 -4.98 -8.30 -13.52
N GLN A 180 -5.26 -7.48 -14.54
CA GLN A 180 -5.47 -6.05 -14.37
C GLN A 180 -6.69 -5.74 -13.47
N ASP A 181 -7.78 -6.48 -13.65
CA ASP A 181 -9.00 -6.32 -12.85
C ASP A 181 -8.78 -6.72 -11.39
N HIS A 182 -8.11 -7.84 -11.13
CA HIS A 182 -7.76 -8.24 -9.77
C HIS A 182 -6.76 -7.27 -9.13
N SER A 183 -5.77 -6.79 -9.91
CA SER A 183 -4.73 -5.85 -9.43
C SER A 183 -5.32 -4.56 -8.89
N GLN A 184 -6.40 -4.02 -9.47
CA GLN A 184 -7.05 -2.81 -8.99
C GLN A 184 -7.46 -2.89 -7.51
N GLN A 185 -7.89 -4.07 -7.05
CA GLN A 185 -8.29 -4.26 -5.66
C GLN A 185 -7.08 -4.17 -4.70
N TYR A 186 -5.95 -4.74 -5.08
CA TYR A 186 -4.69 -4.60 -4.33
C TYR A 186 -4.21 -3.15 -4.31
N VAL A 187 -4.27 -2.44 -5.43
CA VAL A 187 -3.83 -1.03 -5.48
C VAL A 187 -4.71 -0.13 -4.61
N LEU A 188 -6.02 -0.33 -4.64
CA LEU A 188 -6.94 0.39 -3.74
C LEU A 188 -6.67 0.06 -2.27
N ALA A 189 -6.35 -1.20 -1.96
CA ALA A 189 -5.97 -1.59 -0.61
C ALA A 189 -4.66 -0.90 -0.17
N PHE A 190 -3.63 -0.82 -1.02
CA PHE A 190 -2.42 -0.04 -0.71
C PHE A 190 -2.74 1.44 -0.47
N ALA A 191 -3.61 2.03 -1.30
CA ALA A 191 -4.01 3.43 -1.13
C ALA A 191 -4.71 3.68 0.22
N ARG A 192 -5.60 2.78 0.64
CA ARG A 192 -6.27 2.83 1.95
C ARG A 192 -5.28 2.72 3.11
N LEU A 193 -4.33 1.78 3.03
CA LEU A 193 -3.27 1.62 4.04
C LEU A 193 -2.35 2.85 4.10
N ALA A 194 -2.07 3.47 2.95
CA ALA A 194 -1.31 4.72 2.86
C ALA A 194 -2.10 5.93 3.40
N GLY A 195 -3.43 5.87 3.43
CA GLY A 195 -4.30 7.01 3.80
C GLY A 195 -4.51 8.00 2.65
N VAL A 196 -4.47 7.52 1.41
CA VAL A 196 -4.75 8.32 0.21
C VAL A 196 -6.25 8.60 0.11
N ARG A 197 -6.63 9.87 -0.03
CA ARG A 197 -8.04 10.29 -0.11
C ARG A 197 -8.65 10.12 -1.50
N ASP A 198 -7.90 10.45 -2.54
CA ASP A 198 -8.39 10.51 -3.93
C ASP A 198 -7.90 9.33 -4.78
N ALA A 199 -7.76 8.14 -4.16
CA ALA A 199 -7.15 6.97 -4.79
C ALA A 199 -7.84 6.55 -6.10
N GLU A 200 -9.18 6.58 -6.14
CA GLU A 200 -9.98 6.21 -7.32
C GLU A 200 -9.85 7.22 -8.47
N ALA A 201 -9.57 8.50 -8.15
CA ALA A 201 -9.29 9.51 -9.16
C ALA A 201 -7.89 9.29 -9.75
N MET A 202 -6.91 8.97 -8.92
CA MET A 202 -5.53 8.66 -9.35
C MET A 202 -5.45 7.39 -10.20
N LEU A 203 -6.30 6.40 -9.92
CA LEU A 203 -6.42 5.17 -10.73
C LEU A 203 -7.13 5.37 -12.08
N GLY A 204 -7.60 6.59 -12.39
CA GLY A 204 -8.26 6.90 -13.65
C GLY A 204 -9.74 6.51 -13.72
N ALA A 205 -10.27 5.79 -12.71
CA ALA A 205 -11.68 5.35 -12.69
C ALA A 205 -12.68 6.52 -12.59
N THR A 206 -12.28 7.64 -11.98
CA THR A 206 -13.20 8.75 -11.68
C THR A 206 -12.90 10.05 -12.43
N ALA A 207 -11.64 10.31 -12.81
CA ALA A 207 -11.28 11.54 -13.51
C ALA A 207 -11.93 11.62 -14.90
N ALA A 208 -11.92 10.51 -15.64
CA ALA A 208 -12.55 10.42 -16.96
C ALA A 208 -14.08 10.56 -16.90
N SER A 209 -14.75 10.01 -15.87
CA SER A 209 -16.21 10.10 -15.73
C SER A 209 -16.67 11.48 -15.24
N ARG A 210 -15.92 12.13 -14.33
CA ARG A 210 -16.24 13.49 -13.86
C ARG A 210 -15.98 14.56 -14.92
N LEU A 211 -14.91 14.44 -15.70
CA LEU A 211 -14.64 15.36 -16.83
C LEU A 211 -15.66 15.20 -17.96
N SER A 212 -16.15 13.99 -18.20
CA SER A 212 -17.25 13.73 -19.15
C SER A 212 -18.59 14.31 -18.67
N ALA A 213 -18.88 14.19 -17.36
CA ALA A 213 -20.10 14.75 -16.76
C ALA A 213 -20.13 16.29 -16.74
N ASP A 214 -19.01 16.94 -16.40
CA ASP A 214 -18.91 18.41 -16.39
C ASP A 214 -18.77 19.00 -17.82
N GLY A 215 -18.12 18.28 -18.74
CA GLY A 215 -17.99 18.69 -20.14
C GLY A 215 -19.31 18.69 -20.93
N ALA A 216 -20.27 17.84 -20.54
CA ALA A 216 -21.61 17.80 -21.13
C ALA A 216 -22.48 19.02 -20.76
N HIS A 217 -22.12 19.77 -19.71
CA HIS A 217 -22.90 20.90 -19.23
C HIS A 217 -22.46 22.27 -19.81
N LEU A 218 -21.34 22.32 -20.53
CA LEU A 218 -20.73 23.56 -21.03
C LEU A 218 -20.89 23.81 -22.54
N LEU A 219 -21.59 22.95 -23.29
CA LEU A 219 -21.94 23.25 -24.68
C LEU A 219 -23.21 24.13 -24.71
N PRO A 220 -23.13 25.41 -25.13
CA PRO A 220 -24.33 26.19 -25.37
C PRO A 220 -25.10 25.51 -26.50
N ARG A 221 -26.38 25.18 -26.24
CA ARG A 221 -27.31 24.78 -27.31
C ARG A 221 -27.32 25.91 -28.33
N ALA A 222 -26.71 25.66 -29.49
CA ALA A 222 -26.91 26.50 -30.65
C ALA A 222 -28.42 26.58 -30.89
N ARG A 223 -28.97 27.80 -30.85
CA ARG A 223 -30.35 28.05 -31.26
C ARG A 223 -30.40 27.81 -32.76
N GLU A 224 -31.20 26.83 -33.16
CA GLU A 224 -31.70 26.71 -34.52
C GLU A 224 -32.71 27.85 -34.73
N GLU A 225 -32.36 28.81 -35.58
CA GLU A 225 -33.27 29.70 -36.33
C GLU A 225 -32.88 29.64 -37.81
#